data_AF-A0A5B0JW26-F1
#
_entry.id   AF-A0A5B0JW26-F1
#
_cell.length_a   1.000
_cell.length_b   1.000
_cell.length_c   1.000
_cell.angle_alpha   90.00
_cell.angle_beta   90.00
_cell.angle_gamma   90.00
#
_symmetry.space_group_name_H-M   'P 1'
#
loop_
_entity.id
_entity.type
_entity.pdbx_description
1 polymer ?
#
loop_
_entity_poly.entity_id
_entity_poly.type
_entity_poly.pdbx_seq_one_letter_code
_entity_poly.pdbx_strand_id
1 'polypeptide(L)'
;NVAVRLAYLESQRLRGVACLGPVVHCLLNDPLRQGRVPEMYLDVLASRLGMHDASDDALRIELNRYSLKTQGLLGRRFPTP
;
A
#
# COMPACT_ATOMS: atom_id res chain seq x y z
N ASN A 1 6.08 0.87 0.82
CA ASN A 1 4.90 1.76 0.74
C ASN A 1 5.12 3.00 1.59
N VAL A 2 5.21 2.86 2.93
CA VAL A 2 5.36 3.99 3.86
C VAL A 2 6.63 4.82 3.62
N ALA A 3 7.81 4.20 3.48
CA ALA A 3 9.05 4.93 3.26
C ALA A 3 9.03 5.74 1.95
N VAL A 4 8.51 5.15 0.86
CA VAL A 4 8.31 5.85 -0.43
C VAL A 4 7.32 7.00 -0.27
N ARG A 5 6.21 6.79 0.46
CA ARG A 5 5.21 7.83 0.74
C ARG A 5 5.83 8.99 1.51
N LEU A 6 6.64 8.70 2.53
CA LEU A 6 7.34 9.70 3.31
C LEU A 6 8.35 10.47 2.43
N ALA A 7 9.05 9.77 1.54
CA ALA A 7 9.96 10.40 0.60
C ALA A 7 9.21 11.44 -0.27
N TYR A 8 8.01 11.10 -0.76
CA TYR A 8 7.16 12.03 -1.51
C TYR A 8 6.67 13.23 -0.70
N LEU A 9 6.48 13.08 0.61
CA LEU A 9 6.01 14.16 1.49
C LEU A 9 7.16 15.07 1.97
N GLU A 10 8.32 14.49 2.25
CA GLU A 10 9.45 15.15 2.93
C GLU A 10 10.72 15.09 2.07
N SER A 11 10.60 15.44 0.79
CA SER A 11 11.71 15.34 -0.17
C SER A 11 12.88 16.28 0.14
N GLN A 12 12.68 17.31 0.97
CA GLN A 12 13.74 18.23 1.40
C GLN A 12 14.58 17.66 2.56
N ARG A 13 13.99 16.77 3.36
CA ARG A 13 14.61 16.22 4.58
C ARG A 13 15.19 14.83 4.35
N LEU A 14 14.58 14.05 3.48
CA LEU A 14 15.09 12.75 3.08
C LEU A 14 16.12 12.89 1.97
N ARG A 15 17.23 12.15 2.10
CA ARG A 15 18.33 12.16 1.12
C ARG A 15 18.27 10.97 0.15
N GLY A 16 17.41 10.00 0.42
CA GLY A 16 17.12 8.87 -0.46
C GLY A 16 16.28 7.79 0.24
N VAL A 17 15.67 6.90 -0.54
CA VAL A 17 14.89 5.77 -0.03
C VAL A 17 15.11 4.52 -0.88
N ALA A 18 15.51 3.41 -0.25
CA ALA A 18 15.56 2.10 -0.88
C ALA A 18 14.46 1.19 -0.30
N CYS A 19 13.71 0.51 -1.15
CA CYS A 19 12.70 -0.47 -0.75
C CYS A 19 12.80 -1.72 -1.61
N LEU A 20 12.91 -2.88 -0.98
CA LEU A 20 12.86 -4.19 -1.66
C LEU A 20 11.51 -4.84 -1.39
N GLY A 21 10.83 -5.28 -2.46
CA GLY A 21 9.51 -5.90 -2.40
C GLY A 21 8.39 -5.08 -1.74
N PRO A 22 8.35 -3.72 -1.81
CA PRO A 22 7.25 -3.00 -1.21
C PRO A 22 5.92 -3.34 -1.91
N VAL A 23 4.86 -3.50 -1.13
CA VAL A 23 3.50 -3.56 -1.68
C VAL A 23 3.08 -2.15 -2.12
N VAL A 24 3.11 -1.89 -3.43
CA VAL A 24 2.90 -0.54 -3.99
C VAL A 24 1.48 -0.33 -4.52
N HIS A 25 0.95 -1.29 -5.28
CA HIS A 25 -0.34 -1.12 -5.97
C HIS A 25 -1.05 -2.46 -6.23
N CYS A 26 -0.39 -3.43 -6.87
CA CYS A 26 -1.08 -4.61 -7.41
C CYS A 26 -1.80 -5.44 -6.34
N LEU A 27 -1.18 -5.73 -5.19
CA LEU A 27 -1.84 -6.48 -4.11
C LEU A 27 -2.95 -5.68 -3.42
N LEU A 28 -2.90 -4.34 -3.49
CA LEU A 28 -3.85 -3.46 -2.81
C LEU A 28 -5.08 -3.16 -3.67
N ASN A 29 -4.96 -3.28 -4.99
CA ASN A 29 -5.99 -2.86 -5.95
C ASN A 29 -6.62 -4.01 -6.75
N ASP A 30 -5.95 -5.16 -6.88
CA ASP A 30 -6.37 -6.27 -7.75
C ASP A 30 -7.04 -7.38 -6.93
N PRO A 31 -8.38 -7.56 -7.01
CA PRO A 31 -9.10 -8.58 -6.27
C PRO A 31 -8.70 -10.01 -6.67
N LEU A 32 -8.32 -10.23 -7.93
CA LEU A 32 -7.90 -11.55 -8.40
C LEU A 32 -6.56 -11.96 -7.79
N ARG A 33 -5.67 -11.00 -7.52
CA ARG A 33 -4.41 -11.25 -6.80
C ARG A 33 -4.65 -11.44 -5.32
N GLN A 34 -5.57 -10.68 -4.72
CA GLN A 34 -5.95 -10.84 -3.32
C GLN A 34 -6.53 -12.23 -3.06
N GLY A 35 -7.38 -12.75 -3.95
CA GLY A 35 -7.93 -14.11 -3.85
C GLY A 35 -6.92 -15.24 -4.08
N ARG A 36 -5.70 -14.95 -4.54
CA ARG A 36 -4.60 -15.92 -4.69
C ARG A 36 -3.64 -15.90 -3.51
N VAL A 37 -3.77 -14.93 -2.62
CA VAL A 37 -2.91 -14.83 -1.42
C VAL A 37 -3.49 -15.74 -0.34
N PRO A 38 -2.65 -16.44 0.44
CA PRO A 38 -3.13 -17.21 1.59
C PRO A 38 -3.94 -16.34 2.54
N GLU A 39 -5.07 -16.86 3.02
CA GLU A 39 -6.06 -16.18 3.86
C GLU A 39 -5.42 -15.51 5.09
N MET A 40 -4.48 -16.20 5.74
CA MET A 40 -3.69 -15.68 6.86
C MET A 40 -3.10 -14.26 6.61
N TYR A 41 -2.66 -13.95 5.39
CA TYR A 41 -2.12 -12.61 5.10
C TYR A 41 -3.21 -11.54 5.08
N LEU A 42 -4.42 -11.87 4.60
CA LEU A 42 -5.56 -10.96 4.62
C LEU A 42 -6.03 -10.74 6.06
N ASP A 43 -6.03 -11.78 6.89
CA ASP A 43 -6.36 -11.66 8.32
C ASP A 43 -5.39 -10.76 9.06
N VAL A 44 -4.09 -10.88 8.77
CA VAL A 44 -3.07 -9.99 9.34
C VAL A 44 -3.32 -8.54 8.91
N LEU A 45 -3.68 -8.30 7.65
CA LEU A 45 -4.00 -6.95 7.17
C LEU A 45 -5.28 -6.40 7.84
N ALA A 46 -6.34 -7.20 7.92
CA ALA A 46 -7.57 -6.85 8.62
C ALA A 46 -7.30 -6.51 10.08
N SER A 47 -6.49 -7.32 10.76
CA SER A 47 -6.12 -7.09 12.17
C SER A 47 -5.37 -5.78 12.36
N ARG A 48 -4.42 -5.46 11.48
CA ARG A 48 -3.65 -4.19 11.54
C ARG A 48 -4.50 -2.97 11.21
N LEU A 49 -5.57 -3.14 10.44
CA LEU A 49 -6.53 -2.09 10.12
C LEU A 49 -7.66 -1.98 11.16
N GLY A 50 -7.71 -2.87 12.16
CA GLY A 50 -8.79 -2.92 13.14
C GLY A 50 -10.11 -3.44 12.55
N MET A 51 -10.05 -4.15 11.43
CA MET A 51 -11.18 -4.61 10.62
C MET A 51 -11.47 -6.12 10.81
N HIS A 52 -11.34 -6.63 12.03
CA HIS A 52 -11.43 -8.07 12.33
C HIS A 52 -12.78 -8.71 11.92
N ASP A 53 -13.87 -7.94 11.97
CA ASP A 53 -15.22 -8.39 11.60
C ASP A 53 -15.71 -7.80 10.27
N ALA A 54 -14.83 -7.16 9.50
CA ALA A 54 -15.22 -6.54 8.24
C ALA A 54 -15.38 -7.60 7.13
N SER A 55 -16.31 -7.37 6.22
CA SER A 55 -16.41 -8.21 5.02
C SER A 55 -15.17 -8.05 4.14
N ASP A 56 -14.84 -9.10 3.39
CA ASP A 56 -13.77 -9.07 2.39
C ASP A 56 -13.89 -7.85 1.47
N ASP A 57 -15.09 -7.51 1.02
CA ASP A 57 -15.30 -6.37 0.14
C ASP A 57 -14.98 -5.03 0.83
N ALA A 58 -15.32 -4.88 2.11
CA ALA A 58 -14.94 -3.71 2.88
C ALA A 58 -13.42 -3.62 3.07
N LEU A 59 -12.76 -4.75 3.37
CA LEU A 59 -11.31 -4.82 3.48
C LEU A 59 -10.63 -4.45 2.16
N ARG A 60 -11.14 -4.94 1.02
CA ARG A 60 -10.62 -4.63 -0.32
C ARG A 60 -10.71 -3.15 -0.65
N ILE A 61 -11.84 -2.51 -0.34
CA ILE A 61 -12.03 -1.07 -0.53
C ILE A 61 -11.00 -0.29 0.30
N GLU A 62 -10.78 -0.69 1.55
CA GLU A 62 -9.83 0.00 2.42
C GLU A 62 -8.38 -0.21 1.95
N LEU A 63 -8.02 -1.44 1.58
CA LEU A 63 -6.70 -1.74 1.00
C LEU A 63 -6.40 -0.90 -0.24
N ASN A 64 -7.40 -0.65 -1.09
CA ASN A 64 -7.25 0.18 -2.30
C ASN A 64 -6.71 1.57 -1.98
N ARG A 65 -7.13 2.16 -0.86
CA ARG A 65 -6.71 3.51 -0.43
C ARG A 65 -5.23 3.59 -0.08
N TYR A 66 -4.58 2.47 0.22
CA TYR A 66 -3.15 2.40 0.53
C TYR A 66 -2.25 2.31 -0.72
N SER A 67 -2.83 2.16 -1.91
CA SER A 67 -2.07 2.14 -3.15
C SER A 67 -1.48 3.53 -3.43
N LEU A 68 -0.15 3.61 -3.60
CA LEU A 68 0.55 4.88 -3.88
C LEU A 68 0.14 5.49 -5.23
N LYS A 69 -0.34 4.65 -6.16
CA LYS A 69 -0.89 5.10 -7.45
C LYS A 69 -2.27 5.72 -7.27
N THR A 70 -3.14 5.10 -6.47
CA THR A 70 -4.48 5.62 -6.13
C THR A 70 -4.36 6.94 -5.36
N GLN A 71 -3.32 7.06 -4.52
CA GLN A 71 -2.98 8.30 -3.81
C GLN A 71 -2.36 9.39 -4.70
N GLY A 72 -2.14 9.13 -6.00
CA GLY A 72 -1.54 10.10 -6.93
C GLY A 72 -0.07 10.42 -6.65
N LEU A 73 0.61 9.61 -5.84
CA LEU A 73 2.02 9.83 -5.51
C LEU A 73 2.93 9.32 -6.63
N LEU A 74 2.51 8.26 -7.32
CA LEU A 74 3.20 7.72 -8.49
C LEU A 74 2.69 8.39 -9.78
N GLY A 75 3.62 8.89 -10.61
CA GLY A 75 3.31 9.54 -11.89
C GLY A 75 3.96 10.92 -12.07
N ARG A 76 4.47 11.50 -10.98
CA ARG A 76 5.24 12.76 -10.99
C ARG A 76 6.72 12.50 -10.75
N ARG A 77 7.59 13.29 -11.40
CA ARG A 77 9.04 13.26 -11.16
C ARG A 77 9.32 13.56 -9.69
N PHE A 78 10.26 12.83 -9.13
CA PHE A 78 10.58 12.84 -7.72
C PHE A 78 12.08 13.13 -7.54
N PRO A 79 12.45 14.15 -6.75
CA PRO A 79 13.85 14.60 -6.66
C PRO A 79 14.72 13.77 -5.71
N THR A 80 14.11 12.93 -4.88
CA THR A 80 14.79 12.11 -3.89
C THR A 80 15.13 10.74 -4.51
N PRO A 81 16.41 10.30 -4.44
CA PRO A 81 16.84 9.05 -5.05
C PRO A 81 16.27 7.80 -4.36
#